data_AF-A0A968WFX7-F1
#
_entry.id   AF-A0A968WFX7-F1
#
_cell.length_a   1.000
_cell.length_b   1.000
_cell.length_c   1.000
_cell.angle_alpha   90.00
_cell.angle_beta   90.00
_cell.angle_gamma   90.00
#
_symmetry.space_group_name_H-M   'P 1'
#
loop_
_entity.id
_entity.type
_entity.pdbx_description
1 polymer ?
#
loop_
_entity_poly.entity_id
_entity_poly.type
_entity_poly.pdbx_seq_one_letter_code
_entity_poly.pdbx_strand_id
1 'polypeptide(L)'
;MRQLFVFFLLLLAACGPRVSKTPAPEKPGWLSAKPFPPGYYTGIGHALKTANNNYIQEAKKSAFDDLVSEIKVNVSSTSVLSLIDNNKEIQERFEQIIQTDAEDEIQEFEQVDAWEDAGNYWVYYRLSKDRYRQIKEEQKRNATLLATDYYKKGLAADVGGARIQALSFYFQAFRSVEKYLVEAIRVTIADREMLLVNEIYASIQLLLSRIDMRVSPSQVIVNRRVNQSAHTITVSCAYKDLKKPAADVPIVASFEKGAGDIFPTYITGSNGQSNILINKISSREIDQTISLKLDLKTLTGTANSDVFALIVNTLNLPVAQIDLKVTRPVVYISAEEKSFGYPKPNLQITNKLKNLLANAGFEFTDAKGKADLWLDVRADVEEGSIAGSIHTTFVTSTIRVTAVQTAKEVYSTTLDRVKGYGLDFERSSIDGYNKTLEVLETDRMNELLDTILQ
;
A
#
# COMPACT_ATOMS: atom_id res chain seq x y z
N MET A 1 107.55 -48.55 -8.02
CA MET A 1 107.34 -49.69 -7.11
C MET A 1 106.26 -49.32 -6.09
N ARG A 2 105.28 -50.21 -5.87
CA ARG A 2 104.38 -50.35 -4.69
C ARG A 2 103.49 -49.17 -4.27
N GLN A 3 102.16 -49.36 -4.32
CA GLN A 3 101.20 -49.41 -3.17
C GLN A 3 100.87 -48.02 -2.56
N LEU A 4 99.67 -47.60 -2.13
CA LEU A 4 98.50 -48.25 -1.54
C LEU A 4 97.37 -47.17 -1.36
N PHE A 5 96.08 -47.59 -1.38
CA PHE A 5 94.93 -47.17 -0.53
C PHE A 5 94.45 -45.68 -0.42
N VAL A 6 93.22 -45.31 -0.83
CA VAL A 6 91.90 -45.32 -0.09
C VAL A 6 91.66 -44.01 0.71
N PHE A 7 90.56 -43.23 0.69
CA PHE A 7 89.13 -43.48 1.05
C PHE A 7 88.29 -42.24 0.61
N PHE A 8 87.30 -42.38 -0.29
CA PHE A 8 85.83 -42.24 -0.09
C PHE A 8 85.30 -41.03 0.73
N LEU A 9 84.59 -40.08 0.08
CA LEU A 9 83.36 -39.48 0.64
C LEU A 9 82.48 -38.87 -0.48
N LEU A 10 81.26 -39.40 -0.59
CA LEU A 10 80.16 -38.88 -1.41
C LEU A 10 79.67 -37.51 -0.91
N LEU A 11 79.36 -36.60 -1.84
CA LEU A 11 78.33 -35.58 -1.65
C LEU A 11 77.51 -35.45 -2.95
N LEU A 12 76.25 -35.87 -2.83
CA LEU A 12 75.21 -35.82 -3.85
C LEU A 12 74.89 -34.36 -4.21
N ALA A 13 75.02 -33.99 -5.48
CA ALA A 13 74.41 -32.80 -6.04
C ALA A 13 73.17 -33.22 -6.85
N ALA A 14 72.00 -32.97 -6.29
CA ALA A 14 70.71 -33.13 -6.93
C ALA A 14 70.50 -32.00 -7.95
N CYS A 15 70.38 -32.34 -9.24
CA CYS A 15 69.77 -31.48 -10.24
C CYS A 15 68.34 -31.96 -10.50
N GLY A 16 67.36 -31.28 -9.88
CA GLY A 16 65.96 -31.40 -10.26
C GLY A 16 65.68 -30.70 -11.60
N PRO A 17 64.71 -31.18 -12.40
CA PRO A 17 64.36 -30.53 -13.66
C PRO A 17 63.67 -29.19 -13.37
N ARG A 18 64.10 -28.14 -14.10
CA ARG A 18 63.43 -26.84 -14.12
C ARG A 18 62.00 -27.02 -14.63
N VAL A 19 61.03 -26.78 -13.76
CA VAL A 19 59.63 -26.59 -14.15
C VAL A 19 59.57 -25.37 -15.06
N SER A 20 59.21 -25.58 -16.33
CA SER A 20 58.87 -24.51 -17.25
C SER A 20 57.66 -23.77 -16.69
N LYS A 21 57.84 -22.52 -16.25
CA LYS A 21 56.72 -21.61 -15.99
C LYS A 21 55.99 -21.42 -17.32
N THR A 22 54.77 -21.97 -17.42
CA THR A 22 53.81 -21.59 -18.44
C THR A 22 53.73 -20.06 -18.47
N PRO A 23 53.88 -19.39 -19.62
CA PRO A 23 53.74 -17.94 -19.68
C PRO A 23 52.32 -17.59 -19.22
N ALA A 24 52.22 -16.62 -18.31
CA ALA A 24 50.92 -16.06 -17.94
C ALA A 24 50.22 -15.54 -19.21
N PRO A 25 48.91 -15.73 -19.38
CA PRO A 25 48.18 -15.25 -20.55
C PRO A 25 48.45 -13.74 -20.71
N GLU A 26 48.91 -13.36 -21.90
CA GLU A 26 49.29 -11.98 -22.20
C GLU A 26 48.09 -11.06 -21.93
N LYS A 27 48.30 -10.05 -21.07
CA LYS A 27 47.21 -9.20 -20.58
C LYS A 27 46.64 -8.36 -21.74
N PRO A 28 45.33 -8.46 -22.04
CA PRO A 28 44.73 -7.70 -23.13
C PRO A 28 44.84 -6.19 -22.93
N GLY A 29 45.04 -5.45 -24.03
CA GLY A 29 45.18 -3.99 -24.00
C GLY A 29 43.95 -3.25 -23.46
N TRP A 30 42.75 -3.82 -23.59
CA TRP A 30 41.50 -3.25 -23.08
C TRP A 30 41.41 -3.20 -21.55
N LEU A 31 42.25 -3.97 -20.84
CA LEU A 31 42.39 -3.89 -19.38
C LEU A 31 43.30 -2.74 -18.92
N SER A 32 44.10 -2.18 -19.83
CA SER A 32 44.98 -1.03 -19.53
C SER A 32 44.30 0.30 -19.88
N ALA A 33 43.44 0.31 -20.91
CA ALA A 33 42.60 1.44 -21.27
C ALA A 33 41.28 0.96 -21.89
N LYS A 34 40.14 1.50 -21.41
CA LYS A 34 38.82 1.17 -21.96
C LYS A 34 38.79 1.53 -23.46
N PRO A 35 38.46 0.58 -24.35
CA PRO A 35 38.41 0.83 -25.78
C PRO A 35 37.17 1.65 -26.12
N PHE A 36 37.33 2.71 -26.92
CA PHE A 36 36.22 3.55 -27.41
C PHE A 36 36.09 3.46 -28.93
N PRO A 37 35.74 2.28 -29.50
CA PRO A 37 35.55 2.17 -30.93
C PRO A 37 34.38 3.07 -31.37
N PRO A 38 34.56 3.88 -32.44
CA PRO A 38 33.47 4.70 -32.95
C PRO A 38 32.30 3.80 -33.35
N GLY A 39 31.08 4.18 -32.94
CA GLY A 39 29.86 3.43 -33.26
C GLY A 39 29.44 2.35 -32.26
N TYR A 40 30.19 2.12 -31.16
CA TYR A 40 29.77 1.18 -30.11
C TYR A 40 29.74 1.84 -28.73
N TYR A 41 28.80 1.40 -27.90
CA TYR A 41 28.91 1.50 -26.44
C TYR A 41 29.75 0.33 -25.93
N THR A 42 30.50 0.55 -24.86
CA THR A 42 31.41 -0.45 -24.29
C THR A 42 31.23 -0.55 -22.79
N GLY A 43 31.24 -1.79 -22.28
CA GLY A 43 31.18 -2.07 -20.85
C GLY A 43 32.29 -3.02 -20.44
N ILE A 44 33.04 -2.69 -19.39
CA ILE A 44 34.05 -3.56 -18.81
C ILE A 44 33.71 -3.77 -17.33
N GLY A 45 33.56 -5.03 -16.96
CA GLY A 45 33.27 -5.43 -15.59
C GLY A 45 34.27 -6.44 -15.07
N HIS A 46 34.36 -6.56 -13.75
CA HIS A 46 35.21 -7.54 -13.11
C HIS A 46 34.60 -8.06 -11.81
N ALA A 47 35.04 -9.25 -11.40
CA ALA A 47 34.69 -9.83 -10.11
C ALA A 47 35.86 -10.64 -9.53
N LEU A 48 35.88 -10.74 -8.19
CA LEU A 48 36.87 -11.50 -7.45
C LEU A 48 36.56 -13.00 -7.48
N LYS A 49 37.57 -13.81 -7.76
CA LYS A 49 37.51 -15.27 -7.71
C LYS A 49 37.47 -15.73 -6.25
N THR A 50 36.27 -16.05 -5.77
CA THR A 50 36.06 -16.59 -4.42
C THR A 50 35.44 -17.99 -4.50
N ALA A 51 35.82 -18.89 -3.58
CA ALA A 51 35.49 -20.32 -3.66
C ALA A 51 33.98 -20.65 -3.64
N ASN A 52 33.14 -19.72 -3.17
CA ASN A 52 31.71 -19.93 -2.95
C ASN A 52 30.82 -19.06 -3.87
N ASN A 53 31.39 -18.35 -4.84
CA ASN A 53 30.65 -17.36 -5.62
C ASN A 53 30.71 -17.62 -7.13
N ASN A 54 29.63 -17.27 -7.84
CA ASN A 54 29.59 -17.32 -9.29
C ASN A 54 30.23 -16.06 -9.90
N TYR A 55 31.54 -15.91 -9.68
CA TYR A 55 32.33 -14.74 -10.08
C TYR A 55 32.19 -14.40 -11.58
N ILE A 56 31.92 -15.39 -12.44
CA ILE A 56 31.67 -15.17 -13.87
C ILE A 56 30.39 -14.36 -14.05
N GLN A 57 29.30 -14.72 -13.37
CA GLN A 57 28.03 -14.00 -13.49
C GLN A 57 28.12 -12.60 -12.89
N GLU A 58 28.87 -12.43 -11.80
CA GLU A 58 29.11 -11.10 -11.23
C GLU A 58 29.91 -10.20 -12.16
N ALA A 59 30.97 -10.70 -12.79
CA ALA A 59 31.75 -9.93 -13.75
C ALA A 59 30.91 -9.58 -15.00
N LYS A 60 30.05 -10.52 -15.45
CA LYS A 60 29.09 -10.28 -16.53
C LYS A 60 28.08 -9.20 -16.15
N LYS A 61 27.52 -9.24 -14.93
CA LYS A 61 26.62 -8.21 -14.42
C LYS A 61 27.33 -6.85 -14.33
N SER A 62 28.50 -6.81 -13.72
CA SER A 62 29.31 -5.58 -13.63
C SER A 62 29.64 -4.99 -15.01
N ALA A 63 29.92 -5.82 -16.02
CA ALA A 63 30.22 -5.35 -17.38
C ALA A 63 28.97 -4.82 -18.07
N PHE A 64 27.81 -5.41 -17.76
CA PHE A 64 26.51 -4.94 -18.24
C PHE A 64 26.16 -3.58 -17.61
N ASP A 65 26.29 -3.44 -16.29
CA ASP A 65 26.02 -2.18 -15.58
C ASP A 65 26.93 -1.04 -16.11
N ASP A 66 28.21 -1.31 -16.36
CA ASP A 66 29.13 -0.35 -16.98
C ASP A 66 28.73 0.00 -18.42
N LEU A 67 28.25 -0.97 -19.21
CA LEU A 67 27.72 -0.72 -20.57
C LEU A 67 26.49 0.20 -20.54
N VAL A 68 25.55 -0.06 -19.63
CA VAL A 68 24.32 0.74 -19.49
C VAL A 68 24.67 2.17 -19.08
N SER A 69 25.66 2.35 -18.20
CA SER A 69 26.08 3.68 -17.75
C SER A 69 26.57 4.61 -18.87
N GLU A 70 27.01 4.06 -20.02
CA GLU A 70 27.39 4.86 -21.19
C GLU A 70 26.18 5.38 -21.99
N ILE A 71 24.99 4.83 -21.78
CA ILE A 71 23.77 5.20 -22.48
C ILE A 71 23.15 6.42 -21.78
N LYS A 72 23.48 7.61 -22.29
CA LYS A 72 22.90 8.86 -21.80
C LYS A 72 21.44 9.02 -22.22
N VAL A 73 20.53 9.03 -21.25
CA VAL A 73 19.13 9.45 -21.43
C VAL A 73 19.07 10.98 -21.40
N ASN A 74 18.46 11.61 -22.41
CA ASN A 74 18.19 13.06 -22.41
C ASN A 74 16.68 13.29 -22.47
N VAL A 75 16.17 14.13 -21.57
CA VAL A 75 14.75 14.54 -21.56
C VAL A 75 14.56 15.76 -22.46
N SER A 76 13.61 15.68 -23.39
CA SER A 76 13.22 16.79 -24.25
C SER A 76 12.44 17.84 -23.46
N SER A 77 12.75 19.13 -23.68
CA SER A 77 11.99 20.26 -23.08
C SER A 77 10.52 20.34 -23.52
N THR A 78 10.16 19.62 -24.58
CA THR A 78 8.79 19.57 -25.15
C THR A 78 8.05 18.28 -24.79
N SER A 79 8.64 17.45 -23.93
CA SER A 79 8.01 16.27 -23.33
C SER A 79 6.79 16.67 -22.47
N VAL A 80 5.85 15.75 -22.27
CA VAL A 80 4.77 15.91 -21.28
C VAL A 80 5.31 16.17 -19.86
N LEU A 81 6.52 15.71 -19.55
CA LEU A 81 7.15 15.89 -18.24
C LEU A 81 7.42 17.36 -17.93
N SER A 82 7.67 18.20 -18.96
CA SER A 82 7.79 19.64 -18.75
C SER A 82 6.46 20.31 -18.44
N LEU A 83 5.31 19.68 -18.73
CA LEU A 83 4.01 20.20 -18.30
C LEU A 83 3.75 19.96 -16.81
N ILE A 84 4.52 19.07 -16.17
CA ILE A 84 4.42 18.72 -14.74
C ILE A 84 5.29 19.67 -13.88
N ASP A 85 5.68 20.80 -14.48
CA ASP A 85 6.71 21.82 -14.18
C ASP A 85 6.94 22.28 -12.71
N ASN A 86 6.13 21.86 -11.74
CA ASN A 86 6.25 22.26 -10.33
C ASN A 86 6.67 21.14 -9.37
N ASN A 87 6.95 19.92 -9.84
CA ASN A 87 7.33 18.82 -8.94
C ASN A 87 8.66 18.16 -9.34
N LYS A 88 9.77 18.75 -8.85
CA LYS A 88 11.13 18.21 -9.02
C LYS A 88 11.23 16.74 -8.60
N GLU A 89 10.50 16.34 -7.56
CA GLU A 89 10.50 14.96 -7.08
C GLU A 89 9.95 13.98 -8.13
N ILE A 90 8.91 14.37 -8.88
CA ILE A 90 8.34 13.53 -9.94
C ILE A 90 9.34 13.40 -11.09
N GLN A 91 10.02 14.48 -11.46
CA GLN A 91 11.02 14.45 -12.52
C GLN A 91 12.19 13.53 -12.14
N GLU A 92 12.74 13.67 -10.92
CA GLU A 92 13.83 12.83 -10.43
C GLU A 92 13.43 11.36 -10.36
N ARG A 93 12.23 11.05 -9.83
CA ARG A 93 11.71 9.67 -9.79
C ARG A 93 11.52 9.09 -11.19
N PHE A 94 11.01 9.89 -12.13
CA PHE A 94 10.81 9.44 -13.49
C PHE A 94 12.15 9.17 -14.20
N GLU A 95 13.16 10.05 -14.03
CA GLU A 95 14.50 9.83 -14.57
C GLU A 95 15.13 8.53 -14.01
N GLN A 96 14.93 8.24 -12.72
CA GLN A 96 15.36 6.97 -12.10
C GLN A 96 14.66 5.75 -12.69
N ILE A 97 13.35 5.81 -12.90
CA ILE A 97 12.58 4.70 -13.49
C ILE A 97 13.04 4.44 -14.92
N ILE A 98 13.19 5.47 -15.75
CA ILE A 98 13.65 5.31 -17.14
C ILE A 98 15.09 4.77 -17.21
N GLN A 99 15.97 5.17 -16.28
CA GLN A 99 17.32 4.60 -16.21
C GLN A 99 17.27 3.10 -15.92
N THR A 100 16.40 2.68 -15.00
CA THR A 100 16.20 1.26 -14.66
C THR A 100 15.57 0.49 -15.82
N ASP A 101 14.55 1.03 -16.47
CA ASP A 101 13.91 0.41 -17.65
C ASP A 101 14.90 0.30 -18.82
N ALA A 102 15.80 1.27 -18.98
CA ALA A 102 16.83 1.21 -20.01
C ALA A 102 17.80 0.04 -19.79
N GLU A 103 18.11 -0.30 -18.53
CA GLU A 103 18.88 -1.51 -18.18
C GLU A 103 18.15 -2.77 -18.63
N ASP A 104 16.86 -2.90 -18.31
CA ASP A 104 16.07 -4.09 -18.62
C ASP A 104 15.83 -4.31 -20.13
N GLU A 105 15.92 -3.24 -20.93
CA GLU A 105 15.64 -3.28 -22.38
C GLU A 105 16.86 -3.45 -23.28
N ILE A 106 18.09 -3.48 -22.74
CA ILE A 106 19.26 -3.68 -23.59
C ILE A 106 19.24 -5.08 -24.18
N GLN A 107 19.19 -5.15 -25.51
CA GLN A 107 19.23 -6.37 -26.29
C GLN A 107 20.38 -6.30 -27.29
N GLU A 108 20.79 -7.47 -27.80
CA GLU A 108 21.79 -7.60 -28.86
C GLU A 108 23.18 -6.99 -28.51
N PHE A 109 23.55 -7.00 -27.23
CA PHE A 109 24.93 -6.74 -26.81
C PHE A 109 25.78 -8.01 -26.93
N GLU A 110 27.08 -7.84 -27.20
CA GLU A 110 27.99 -8.93 -27.51
C GLU A 110 29.13 -9.01 -26.49
N GLN A 111 29.48 -10.23 -26.07
CA GLN A 111 30.75 -10.49 -25.40
C GLN A 111 31.89 -10.50 -26.41
N VAL A 112 32.71 -9.45 -26.37
CA VAL A 112 33.86 -9.29 -27.26
C VAL A 112 35.03 -10.13 -26.75
N ASP A 113 35.27 -10.08 -25.45
CA ASP A 113 36.38 -10.78 -24.82
C ASP A 113 36.11 -11.08 -23.34
N ALA A 114 36.88 -12.01 -22.78
CA ALA A 114 36.96 -12.26 -21.35
C ALA A 114 38.40 -12.63 -20.98
N TRP A 115 38.86 -12.14 -19.84
CA TRP A 115 40.21 -12.41 -19.36
C TRP A 115 40.20 -12.70 -17.87
N GLU A 116 41.18 -13.46 -17.41
CA GLU A 116 41.26 -13.83 -16.00
C GLU A 116 42.71 -13.91 -15.51
N ASP A 117 42.90 -13.60 -14.23
CA ASP A 117 44.14 -13.84 -13.51
C ASP A 117 43.91 -14.71 -12.27
N ALA A 118 44.89 -14.77 -11.37
CA ALA A 118 44.79 -15.57 -10.15
C ALA A 118 43.66 -15.12 -9.21
N GLY A 119 43.27 -13.84 -9.26
CA GLY A 119 42.35 -13.23 -8.30
C GLY A 119 41.05 -12.69 -8.88
N ASN A 120 40.98 -12.39 -10.18
CA ASN A 120 39.81 -11.78 -10.78
C ASN A 120 39.47 -12.36 -12.17
N TYR A 121 38.24 -12.09 -12.58
CA TYR A 121 37.70 -12.40 -13.88
C TYR A 121 37.08 -11.13 -14.46
N TRP A 122 37.42 -10.80 -15.71
CA TRP A 122 36.98 -9.61 -16.42
C TRP A 122 36.18 -9.98 -17.66
N VAL A 123 35.19 -9.14 -17.98
CA VAL A 123 34.33 -9.29 -19.16
C VAL A 123 34.29 -7.98 -19.91
N TYR A 124 34.37 -8.07 -21.24
CA TYR A 124 34.22 -6.93 -22.14
C TYR A 124 32.99 -7.09 -23.04
N TYR A 125 32.03 -6.17 -22.91
CA TYR A 125 30.85 -6.06 -23.75
C TYR A 125 30.91 -4.90 -24.73
N ARG A 126 30.25 -5.07 -25.87
CA ARG A 126 29.94 -3.98 -26.81
C ARG A 126 28.48 -4.02 -27.26
N LEU A 127 27.95 -2.85 -27.60
CA LEU A 127 26.63 -2.68 -28.21
C LEU A 127 26.72 -1.70 -29.38
N SER A 128 26.23 -2.08 -30.56
CA SER A 128 26.21 -1.20 -31.73
C SER A 128 25.22 -0.03 -31.52
N LYS A 129 25.72 1.21 -31.62
CA LYS A 129 24.91 2.43 -31.47
C LYS A 129 23.82 2.54 -32.53
N ASP A 130 24.13 2.16 -33.77
CA ASP A 130 23.17 2.24 -34.87
C ASP A 130 22.09 1.16 -34.75
N ARG A 131 22.46 -0.06 -34.35
CA ARG A 131 21.49 -1.13 -34.13
C ARG A 131 20.57 -0.82 -32.95
N TYR A 132 21.14 -0.35 -31.84
CA TYR A 132 20.37 0.12 -30.69
C TYR A 132 19.37 1.22 -31.08
N ARG A 133 19.82 2.23 -31.85
CA ARG A 133 18.94 3.29 -32.36
C ARG A 133 17.84 2.75 -33.26
N GLN A 134 18.15 1.82 -34.17
CA GLN A 134 17.15 1.20 -35.06
C GLN A 134 16.05 0.48 -34.27
N ILE A 135 16.43 -0.35 -33.29
CA ILE A 135 15.47 -1.09 -32.45
C ILE A 135 14.59 -0.11 -31.68
N LYS A 136 15.19 0.90 -31.02
CA LYS A 136 14.43 1.91 -30.26
C LYS A 136 13.48 2.70 -31.16
N GLU A 137 13.93 3.13 -32.34
CA GLU A 137 13.07 3.84 -33.31
C GLU A 137 11.94 2.97 -33.87
N GLU A 138 12.19 1.67 -34.11
CA GLU A 138 11.15 0.73 -34.56
C GLU A 138 10.10 0.52 -33.47
N GLN A 139 10.52 0.24 -32.24
CA GLN A 139 9.61 0.08 -31.10
C GLN A 139 8.81 1.36 -30.84
N LYS A 140 9.46 2.53 -30.86
CA LYS A 140 8.82 3.84 -30.72
C LYS A 140 7.82 4.10 -31.84
N ARG A 141 8.12 3.73 -33.08
CA ARG A 141 7.18 3.87 -34.22
C ARG A 141 5.95 3.01 -34.00
N ASN A 142 6.11 1.75 -33.59
CA ASN A 142 5.00 0.85 -33.31
C ASN A 142 4.13 1.36 -32.14
N ALA A 143 4.77 1.82 -31.06
CA ALA A 143 4.11 2.48 -29.94
C ALA A 143 3.32 3.72 -30.37
N THR A 144 3.93 4.57 -31.21
CA THR A 144 3.30 5.79 -31.73
C THR A 144 2.09 5.49 -32.60
N LEU A 145 2.16 4.45 -33.44
CA LEU A 145 1.04 4.01 -34.27
C LEU A 145 -0.15 3.55 -33.41
N LEU A 146 0.10 2.71 -32.41
CA LEU A 146 -0.92 2.24 -31.48
C LEU A 146 -1.54 3.39 -30.67
N ALA A 147 -0.70 4.28 -30.12
CA ALA A 147 -1.18 5.45 -29.39
C ALA A 147 -2.04 6.38 -30.26
N THR A 148 -1.63 6.59 -31.52
CA THR A 148 -2.39 7.40 -32.46
C THR A 148 -3.75 6.78 -32.79
N ASP A 149 -3.83 5.46 -32.96
CA ASP A 149 -5.08 4.74 -33.19
C ASP A 149 -6.03 4.87 -31.98
N TYR A 150 -5.53 4.61 -30.77
CA TYR A 150 -6.33 4.77 -29.55
C TYR A 150 -6.76 6.22 -29.33
N TYR A 151 -5.90 7.20 -29.60
CA TYR A 151 -6.26 8.61 -29.51
C TYR A 151 -7.39 8.97 -30.48
N LYS A 152 -7.35 8.49 -31.73
CA LYS A 152 -8.44 8.69 -32.70
C LYS A 152 -9.74 8.03 -32.26
N LYS A 153 -9.68 6.83 -31.68
CA LYS A 153 -10.85 6.15 -31.09
C LYS A 153 -11.42 6.95 -29.92
N GLY A 154 -10.55 7.50 -29.07
CA GLY A 154 -10.94 8.40 -27.98
C GLY A 154 -11.67 9.65 -28.49
N LEU A 155 -11.14 10.29 -29.54
CA LEU A 155 -11.77 11.45 -30.18
C LEU A 155 -13.16 11.11 -30.73
N ALA A 156 -13.29 9.98 -31.44
CA ALA A 156 -14.58 9.53 -31.98
C ALA A 156 -15.60 9.24 -30.85
N ALA A 157 -15.16 8.60 -29.77
CA ALA A 157 -16.00 8.32 -28.61
C ALA A 157 -16.43 9.60 -27.87
N ASP A 158 -15.53 10.59 -27.73
CA ASP A 158 -15.84 11.89 -27.11
C ASP A 158 -16.90 12.64 -27.91
N VAL A 159 -16.72 12.74 -29.24
CA VAL A 159 -17.70 13.35 -30.16
C VAL A 159 -19.04 12.62 -30.11
N GLY A 160 -19.03 11.29 -29.98
CA GLY A 160 -20.23 10.48 -29.78
C GLY A 160 -20.90 10.61 -28.40
N GLY A 161 -20.28 11.34 -27.46
CA GLY A 161 -20.77 11.52 -26.09
C GLY A 161 -20.44 10.35 -25.14
N ALA A 162 -19.71 9.34 -25.59
CA ALA A 162 -19.28 8.19 -24.80
C ALA A 162 -18.01 8.51 -24.00
N ARG A 163 -18.12 9.41 -23.01
CA ARG A 163 -16.96 10.02 -22.32
C ARG A 163 -16.12 9.04 -21.51
N ILE A 164 -16.73 8.08 -20.81
CA ILE A 164 -15.99 7.05 -20.06
C ILE A 164 -15.19 6.14 -21.01
N GLN A 165 -15.77 5.80 -22.15
CA GLN A 165 -15.08 5.05 -23.19
C GLN A 165 -13.94 5.85 -23.81
N ALA A 166 -14.17 7.14 -24.10
CA ALA A 166 -13.13 8.04 -24.59
C ALA A 166 -11.95 8.15 -23.62
N LEU A 167 -12.24 8.30 -22.33
CA LEU A 167 -11.23 8.34 -21.27
C LEU A 167 -10.41 7.04 -21.22
N SER A 168 -11.07 5.89 -21.34
CA SER A 168 -10.39 4.58 -21.41
C SER A 168 -9.45 4.48 -22.62
N PHE A 169 -9.89 4.95 -23.80
CA PHE A 169 -9.04 4.99 -24.99
C PHE A 169 -7.85 5.95 -24.84
N TYR A 170 -8.04 7.12 -24.24
CA TYR A 170 -6.92 8.03 -24.00
C TYR A 170 -5.90 7.45 -23.01
N PHE A 171 -6.34 6.73 -21.97
CA PHE A 171 -5.40 6.01 -21.11
C PHE A 171 -4.66 4.88 -21.84
N GLN A 172 -5.33 4.14 -22.73
CA GLN A 172 -4.66 3.14 -23.59
C GLN A 172 -3.65 3.78 -24.55
N ALA A 173 -4.00 4.95 -25.10
CA ALA A 173 -3.09 5.72 -25.93
C ALA A 173 -1.84 6.13 -25.13
N PHE A 174 -2.03 6.68 -23.93
CA PHE A 174 -0.95 7.06 -23.03
C PHE A 174 -0.03 5.89 -22.69
N ARG A 175 -0.61 4.75 -22.29
CA ARG A 175 0.14 3.53 -21.96
C ARG A 175 0.97 3.01 -23.11
N SER A 176 0.51 3.18 -24.35
CA SER A 176 1.24 2.73 -25.53
C SER A 176 2.56 3.48 -25.74
N VAL A 177 2.69 4.70 -25.19
CA VAL A 177 3.87 5.57 -25.34
C VAL A 177 4.56 5.91 -24.02
N GLU A 178 4.18 5.26 -22.91
CA GLU A 178 4.69 5.57 -21.56
C GLU A 178 6.22 5.43 -21.43
N LYS A 179 6.82 4.54 -22.24
CA LYS A 179 8.27 4.30 -22.27
C LYS A 179 9.06 5.39 -23.00
N TYR A 180 8.37 6.22 -23.78
CA TYR A 180 8.98 7.21 -24.68
C TYR A 180 8.60 8.64 -24.30
N LEU A 181 8.14 8.86 -23.06
CA LEU A 181 7.71 10.18 -22.60
C LEU A 181 8.86 11.19 -22.57
N VAL A 182 10.11 10.76 -22.43
CA VAL A 182 11.29 11.64 -22.50
C VAL A 182 11.43 12.36 -23.85
N GLU A 183 10.83 11.84 -24.90
CA GLU A 183 10.92 12.38 -26.26
C GLU A 183 9.64 13.10 -26.69
N ALA A 184 9.78 14.06 -27.59
CA ALA A 184 8.64 14.66 -28.26
C ALA A 184 8.12 13.74 -29.37
N ILE A 185 6.95 13.14 -29.17
CA ILE A 185 6.27 12.32 -30.17
C ILE A 185 5.36 13.22 -31.01
N ARG A 186 5.81 13.57 -32.22
CA ARG A 186 5.06 14.38 -33.17
C ARG A 186 4.27 13.49 -34.11
N VAL A 187 2.99 13.80 -34.28
CA VAL A 187 2.12 13.12 -35.25
C VAL A 187 1.26 14.14 -35.99
N THR A 188 0.87 13.79 -37.20
CA THR A 188 -0.08 14.58 -38.00
C THR A 188 -1.44 13.89 -38.00
N ILE A 189 -2.45 14.56 -37.47
CA ILE A 189 -3.84 14.09 -37.46
C ILE A 189 -4.71 15.21 -38.03
N ALA A 190 -5.47 14.90 -39.09
CA ALA A 190 -6.32 15.86 -39.79
C ALA A 190 -5.55 17.16 -40.18
N ASP A 191 -4.39 16.98 -40.82
CA ASP A 191 -3.49 18.05 -41.29
C ASP A 191 -2.93 18.99 -40.21
N ARG A 192 -3.09 18.64 -38.93
CA ARG A 192 -2.49 19.34 -37.79
C ARG A 192 -1.35 18.51 -37.20
N GLU A 193 -0.15 19.09 -37.18
CA GLU A 193 0.97 18.55 -36.40
C GLU A 193 0.72 18.82 -34.91
N MET A 194 0.89 17.79 -34.08
CA MET A 194 0.70 17.89 -32.65
C MET A 194 1.66 16.98 -31.88
N LEU A 195 1.94 17.37 -30.63
CA LEU A 195 2.66 16.53 -29.67
C LEU A 195 1.66 15.55 -29.06
N LEU A 196 1.71 14.30 -29.50
CA LEU A 196 0.70 13.28 -29.21
C LEU A 196 0.46 13.11 -27.70
N VAL A 197 1.53 13.00 -26.92
CA VAL A 197 1.45 12.77 -25.48
C VAL A 197 0.79 13.95 -24.76
N ASN A 198 1.13 15.19 -25.15
CA ASN A 198 0.57 16.40 -24.54
C ASN A 198 -0.93 16.51 -24.84
N GLU A 199 -1.35 16.20 -26.07
CA GLU A 199 -2.76 16.20 -26.46
C GLU A 199 -3.54 15.06 -25.78
N ILE A 200 -2.95 13.88 -25.59
CA ILE A 200 -3.55 12.79 -24.79
C ILE A 200 -3.78 13.27 -23.35
N TYR A 201 -2.74 13.81 -22.69
CA TYR A 201 -2.83 14.30 -21.32
C TYR A 201 -3.88 15.41 -21.18
N ALA A 202 -3.86 16.39 -22.09
CA ALA A 202 -4.83 17.48 -22.11
C ALA A 202 -6.27 16.96 -22.31
N SER A 203 -6.46 15.95 -23.18
CA SER A 203 -7.77 15.33 -23.42
C SER A 203 -8.28 14.58 -22.18
N ILE A 204 -7.43 13.84 -21.49
CA ILE A 204 -7.75 13.19 -20.20
C ILE A 204 -8.18 14.25 -19.19
N GLN A 205 -7.35 15.26 -18.96
CA GLN A 205 -7.61 16.32 -17.98
C GLN A 205 -8.90 17.09 -18.29
N LEU A 206 -9.16 17.34 -19.57
CA LEU A 206 -10.39 17.98 -20.05
C LEU A 206 -11.62 17.12 -19.75
N LEU A 207 -11.60 15.83 -20.08
CA LEU A 207 -12.73 14.94 -19.81
C LEU A 207 -13.00 14.79 -18.30
N LEU A 208 -11.95 14.64 -17.50
CA LEU A 208 -12.07 14.60 -16.04
C LEU A 208 -12.70 15.89 -15.49
N SER A 209 -12.27 17.06 -15.98
CA SER A 209 -12.81 18.37 -15.54
C SER A 209 -14.30 18.56 -15.84
N ARG A 210 -14.80 17.87 -16.88
CA ARG A 210 -16.21 17.91 -17.31
C ARG A 210 -17.11 17.01 -16.47
N ILE A 211 -16.56 16.06 -15.71
CA ILE A 211 -17.34 15.26 -14.76
C ILE A 211 -17.56 16.10 -13.50
N ASP A 212 -18.83 16.32 -13.16
CA ASP A 212 -19.25 16.90 -11.90
C ASP A 212 -19.75 15.77 -10.99
N MET A 213 -19.09 15.56 -9.86
CA MET A 213 -19.47 14.56 -8.87
C MET A 213 -20.03 15.27 -7.64
N ARG A 214 -21.24 14.92 -7.22
CA ARG A 214 -21.90 15.47 -6.04
C ARG A 214 -22.54 14.37 -5.22
N VAL A 215 -22.72 14.63 -3.93
CA VAL A 215 -23.36 13.69 -3.01
C VAL A 215 -24.51 14.36 -2.30
N SER A 216 -25.60 13.62 -2.11
CA SER A 216 -26.75 14.04 -1.34
C SER A 216 -27.24 12.90 -0.44
N PRO A 217 -27.41 13.13 0.88
CA PRO A 217 -26.92 14.30 1.62
C PRO A 217 -25.38 14.31 1.71
N SER A 218 -24.77 15.49 1.70
CA SER A 218 -23.31 15.63 1.88
C SER A 218 -22.86 15.54 3.34
N GLN A 219 -23.80 15.62 4.29
CA GLN A 219 -23.56 15.44 5.71
C GLN A 219 -24.55 14.44 6.29
N VAL A 220 -24.04 13.50 7.09
CA VAL A 220 -24.85 12.44 7.72
C VAL A 220 -24.48 12.31 9.18
N ILE A 221 -25.50 12.24 10.05
CA ILE A 221 -25.32 11.94 11.46
C ILE A 221 -25.39 10.43 11.64
N VAL A 222 -24.34 9.83 12.20
CA VAL A 222 -24.20 8.38 12.32
C VAL A 222 -23.96 7.96 13.76
N ASN A 223 -24.74 7.01 14.27
CA ASN A 223 -24.51 6.38 15.58
C ASN A 223 -23.70 5.09 15.41
N ARG A 224 -22.55 4.98 16.08
CA ARG A 224 -21.62 3.84 15.95
C ARG A 224 -22.24 2.46 16.22
N ARG A 225 -23.36 2.37 16.97
CA ARG A 225 -24.06 1.10 17.24
C ARG A 225 -25.05 0.66 16.16
N VAL A 226 -25.44 1.56 15.27
CA VAL A 226 -26.51 1.28 14.32
C VAL A 226 -25.89 0.99 12.96
N ASN A 227 -26.34 -0.08 12.32
CA ASN A 227 -26.02 -0.34 10.93
C ASN A 227 -26.48 0.87 10.10
N GLN A 228 -25.56 1.50 9.37
CA GLN A 228 -25.83 2.74 8.65
C GLN A 228 -26.51 2.53 7.29
N SER A 229 -26.86 1.28 6.95
CA SER A 229 -27.58 0.93 5.71
C SER A 229 -28.93 1.64 5.54
N ALA A 230 -29.48 2.24 6.61
CA ALA A 230 -30.70 3.04 6.55
C ALA A 230 -30.48 4.44 5.93
N HIS A 231 -29.25 4.95 5.92
CA HIS A 231 -28.94 6.22 5.28
C HIS A 231 -28.79 6.02 3.77
N THR A 232 -29.77 6.50 3.00
CA THR A 232 -29.68 6.52 1.54
C THR A 232 -28.81 7.71 1.11
N ILE A 233 -27.51 7.46 0.97
CA ILE A 233 -26.57 8.43 0.43
C ILE A 233 -26.44 8.17 -1.07
N THR A 234 -26.75 9.17 -1.89
CA THR A 234 -26.68 9.04 -3.34
C THR A 234 -25.55 9.91 -3.87
N VAL A 235 -24.62 9.29 -4.59
CA VAL A 235 -23.67 10.00 -5.44
C VAL A 235 -24.31 10.20 -6.81
N SER A 236 -24.20 11.42 -7.34
CA SER A 236 -24.65 11.80 -8.67
C SER A 236 -23.48 12.34 -9.48
N CYS A 237 -23.30 11.81 -10.69
CA CYS A 237 -22.33 12.27 -11.66
C CYS A 237 -23.05 12.85 -12.89
N ALA A 238 -22.61 14.01 -13.35
CA ALA A 238 -23.12 14.66 -14.56
C ALA A 238 -21.99 15.26 -15.40
N TYR A 239 -22.19 15.33 -16.71
CA TYR A 239 -21.28 16.04 -17.60
C TYR A 239 -21.67 17.53 -17.66
N LYS A 240 -20.78 18.42 -17.20
CA LYS A 240 -21.02 19.87 -17.11
C LYS A 240 -21.37 20.50 -18.45
N ASP A 241 -20.72 20.03 -19.51
CA ASP A 241 -20.86 20.55 -20.87
C ASP A 241 -22.11 20.01 -21.58
N LEU A 242 -22.40 18.72 -21.43
CA LEU A 242 -23.58 18.10 -22.04
C LEU A 242 -24.87 18.36 -21.24
N LYS A 243 -24.76 18.80 -19.97
CA LYS A 243 -25.88 18.89 -19.01
C LYS A 243 -26.69 17.60 -18.93
N LYS A 244 -26.00 16.46 -19.08
CA LYS A 244 -26.57 15.11 -19.05
C LYS A 244 -26.00 14.31 -17.89
N PRO A 245 -26.75 13.33 -17.36
CA PRO A 245 -26.20 12.39 -16.41
C PRO A 245 -25.01 11.63 -16.99
N ALA A 246 -24.01 11.37 -16.15
CA ALA A 246 -22.85 10.59 -16.50
C ALA A 246 -23.05 9.15 -16.03
N ALA A 247 -23.48 8.29 -16.96
CA ALA A 247 -23.61 6.85 -16.74
C ALA A 247 -22.26 6.13 -16.80
N ASP A 248 -22.20 4.95 -16.18
CA ASP A 248 -21.06 4.04 -16.18
C ASP A 248 -19.78 4.64 -15.60
N VAL A 249 -19.90 5.64 -14.72
CA VAL A 249 -18.77 6.28 -14.04
C VAL A 249 -18.35 5.37 -12.89
N PRO A 250 -17.13 4.80 -12.91
CA PRO A 250 -16.65 3.97 -11.82
C PRO A 250 -16.11 4.85 -10.69
N ILE A 251 -16.50 4.56 -9.44
CA ILE A 251 -16.21 5.39 -8.27
C ILE A 251 -15.61 4.50 -7.19
N VAL A 252 -14.53 4.95 -6.57
CA VAL A 252 -13.98 4.36 -5.34
C VAL A 252 -14.36 5.21 -4.14
N ALA A 253 -14.79 4.56 -3.07
CA ALA A 253 -15.08 5.18 -1.79
C ALA A 253 -14.06 4.75 -0.73
N SER A 254 -13.54 5.70 0.02
CA SER A 254 -12.58 5.42 1.10
C SER A 254 -12.67 6.46 2.20
N PHE A 255 -12.38 6.07 3.45
CA PHE A 255 -12.22 7.02 4.54
C PHE A 255 -10.94 7.84 4.32
N GLU A 256 -11.10 9.16 4.23
CA GLU A 256 -10.01 10.13 4.24
C GLU A 256 -9.65 10.53 5.68
N LYS A 257 -10.66 10.59 6.55
CA LYS A 257 -10.53 10.80 7.98
C LYS A 257 -11.49 9.87 8.72
N GLY A 258 -11.02 9.24 9.79
CA GLY A 258 -11.76 8.20 10.50
C GLY A 258 -11.56 6.80 9.93
N ALA A 259 -12.43 5.87 10.29
CA ALA A 259 -12.33 4.47 9.89
C ALA A 259 -13.66 3.74 10.02
N GLY A 260 -13.88 2.77 9.13
CA GLY A 260 -15.11 1.99 9.05
C GLY A 260 -15.06 0.96 7.95
N ASP A 261 -16.16 0.23 7.80
CA ASP A 261 -16.41 -0.68 6.69
C ASP A 261 -17.36 0.00 5.70
N ILE A 262 -16.90 0.16 4.48
CA ILE A 262 -17.61 0.80 3.37
C ILE A 262 -17.38 -0.05 2.12
N PHE A 263 -18.43 -0.24 1.31
CA PHE A 263 -18.24 -0.93 0.05
C PHE A 263 -17.29 -0.10 -0.85
N PRO A 264 -16.23 -0.71 -1.41
CA PRO A 264 -15.10 0.07 -1.92
C PRO A 264 -15.34 0.68 -3.29
N THR A 265 -16.21 0.09 -4.11
CA THR A 265 -16.36 0.44 -5.54
C THR A 265 -17.81 0.54 -5.95
N TYR A 266 -18.15 1.52 -6.78
CA TYR A 266 -19.50 1.76 -7.30
C TYR A 266 -19.45 2.11 -8.77
N ILE A 267 -20.56 1.93 -9.48
CA ILE A 267 -20.71 2.36 -10.87
C ILE A 267 -22.05 3.09 -10.99
N THR A 268 -22.06 4.27 -11.61
CA THR A 268 -23.31 5.00 -11.82
C THR A 268 -24.21 4.33 -12.86
N GLY A 269 -25.51 4.30 -12.58
CA GLY A 269 -26.51 3.80 -13.53
C GLY A 269 -26.78 4.78 -14.69
N SER A 270 -27.77 4.47 -15.51
CA SER A 270 -28.18 5.29 -16.67
C SER A 270 -28.65 6.71 -16.30
N ASN A 271 -29.12 6.91 -15.07
CA ASN A 271 -29.48 8.22 -14.52
C ASN A 271 -28.29 8.97 -13.90
N GLY A 272 -27.06 8.44 -14.05
CA GLY A 272 -25.83 9.00 -13.50
C GLY A 272 -25.74 8.95 -11.98
N GLN A 273 -26.47 8.04 -11.33
CA GLN A 273 -26.49 7.94 -9.86
C GLN A 273 -26.07 6.55 -9.37
N SER A 274 -25.53 6.49 -8.16
CA SER A 274 -25.30 5.27 -7.40
C SER A 274 -25.56 5.52 -5.91
N ASN A 275 -25.97 4.49 -5.18
CA ASN A 275 -26.14 4.57 -3.74
C ASN A 275 -24.87 4.10 -3.03
N ILE A 276 -24.41 4.88 -2.06
CA ILE A 276 -23.25 4.60 -1.23
C ILE A 276 -23.74 3.90 0.04
N LEU A 277 -23.13 2.76 0.36
CA LEU A 277 -23.50 1.93 1.50
C LEU A 277 -22.36 1.94 2.52
N ILE A 278 -22.67 2.48 3.70
CA ILE A 278 -21.78 2.46 4.86
C ILE A 278 -22.24 1.33 5.77
N ASN A 279 -21.41 0.31 5.97
CA ASN A 279 -21.77 -0.85 6.79
C ASN A 279 -21.54 -0.55 8.28
N LYS A 280 -20.33 -0.07 8.63
CA LYS A 280 -19.91 0.13 10.02
C LYS A 280 -18.99 1.34 10.15
N ILE A 281 -19.14 2.08 11.26
CA ILE A 281 -18.18 3.11 11.68
C ILE A 281 -17.40 2.59 12.88
N SER A 282 -16.09 2.41 12.73
CA SER A 282 -15.22 1.86 13.78
C SER A 282 -14.52 2.96 14.58
N SER A 283 -14.10 4.04 13.92
CA SER A 283 -13.42 5.16 14.57
C SER A 283 -14.33 5.91 15.55
N ARG A 284 -13.70 6.45 16.61
CA ARG A 284 -14.32 7.25 17.68
C ARG A 284 -14.35 8.75 17.35
N GLU A 285 -13.70 9.15 16.27
CA GLU A 285 -13.64 10.54 15.85
C GLU A 285 -15.06 11.03 15.53
N ILE A 286 -15.41 12.19 16.09
CA ILE A 286 -16.72 12.83 15.91
C ILE A 286 -16.89 13.30 14.47
N ASP A 287 -15.81 13.85 13.89
CA ASP A 287 -15.80 14.35 12.52
C ASP A 287 -15.00 13.40 11.64
N GLN A 288 -15.67 12.65 10.78
CA GLN A 288 -15.07 11.74 9.81
C GLN A 288 -15.45 12.15 8.40
N THR A 289 -14.62 11.79 7.42
CA THR A 289 -14.82 12.17 6.02
C THR A 289 -14.59 10.95 5.14
N ILE A 290 -15.59 10.61 4.34
CA ILE A 290 -15.46 9.64 3.26
C ILE A 290 -15.25 10.42 1.97
N SER A 291 -14.20 10.07 1.24
CA SER A 291 -13.91 10.60 -0.09
C SER A 291 -14.41 9.63 -1.15
N LEU A 292 -15.10 10.17 -2.16
CA LEU A 292 -15.52 9.49 -3.37
C LEU A 292 -14.71 10.05 -4.53
N LYS A 293 -13.98 9.19 -5.22
CA LYS A 293 -13.11 9.56 -6.34
C LYS A 293 -13.41 8.69 -7.54
N LEU A 294 -13.14 9.19 -8.75
CA LEU A 294 -13.18 8.36 -9.95
C LEU A 294 -12.19 7.20 -9.81
N ASP A 295 -12.65 5.98 -10.08
CA ASP A 295 -11.79 4.80 -10.08
C ASP A 295 -10.99 4.75 -11.38
N LEU A 296 -9.76 5.24 -11.33
CA LEU A 296 -8.88 5.16 -12.48
C LEU A 296 -8.43 3.75 -12.78
N LYS A 297 -8.32 2.87 -11.77
CA LYS A 297 -7.77 1.52 -11.99
C LYS A 297 -8.64 0.70 -12.94
N THR A 298 -9.96 0.84 -12.84
CA THR A 298 -10.90 0.19 -13.78
C THR A 298 -10.82 0.77 -15.18
N LEU A 299 -10.54 2.07 -15.32
CA LEU A 299 -10.39 2.74 -16.62
C LEU A 299 -9.05 2.47 -17.29
N THR A 300 -8.00 2.29 -16.50
CA THR A 300 -6.63 2.15 -16.98
C THR A 300 -6.24 0.68 -17.15
N GLY A 301 -6.94 -0.24 -16.50
CA GLY A 301 -6.67 -1.68 -16.53
C GLY A 301 -5.56 -2.12 -15.57
N THR A 302 -5.29 -3.43 -15.51
CA THR A 302 -4.46 -4.08 -14.47
C THR A 302 -2.93 -3.90 -14.59
N ALA A 303 -2.43 -2.86 -15.25
CA ALA A 303 -0.97 -2.65 -15.26
C ALA A 303 -0.51 -1.71 -14.17
N ASN A 304 0.47 -2.20 -13.43
CA ASN A 304 1.26 -1.45 -12.46
C ASN A 304 2.50 -0.93 -13.20
N SER A 305 2.38 0.24 -13.83
CA SER A 305 3.53 0.98 -14.36
C SER A 305 3.79 2.15 -13.40
N ASP A 306 5.01 2.24 -12.89
CA ASP A 306 5.39 3.30 -11.94
C ASP A 306 5.35 4.67 -12.62
N VAL A 307 5.78 4.75 -13.89
CA VAL A 307 5.63 5.93 -14.74
C VAL A 307 4.15 6.31 -14.85
N PHE A 308 3.29 5.34 -15.14
CA PHE A 308 1.87 5.57 -15.28
C PHE A 308 1.26 6.10 -13.96
N ALA A 309 1.62 5.50 -12.83
CA ALA A 309 1.16 5.93 -11.51
C ALA A 309 1.62 7.36 -11.18
N LEU A 310 2.87 7.71 -11.51
CA LEU A 310 3.39 9.07 -11.33
C LEU A 310 2.55 10.10 -12.09
N ILE A 311 2.22 9.82 -13.35
CA ILE A 311 1.47 10.74 -14.21
C ILE A 311 0.01 10.80 -13.80
N VAL A 312 -0.59 9.68 -13.43
CA VAL A 312 -1.96 9.67 -12.92
C VAL A 312 -2.12 10.53 -11.66
N ASN A 313 -1.11 10.55 -10.79
CA ASN A 313 -1.13 11.39 -9.60
C ASN A 313 -1.10 12.90 -9.88
N THR A 314 -0.76 13.33 -11.10
CA THR A 314 -0.80 14.75 -11.49
C THR A 314 -2.18 15.18 -12.02
N LEU A 315 -3.08 14.23 -12.28
CA LEU A 315 -4.41 14.51 -12.80
C LEU A 315 -5.32 15.07 -11.70
N ASN A 316 -6.05 16.14 -12.03
CA ASN A 316 -7.11 16.63 -11.13
C ASN A 316 -8.38 15.80 -11.34
N LEU A 317 -8.67 14.93 -10.37
CA LEU A 317 -9.83 14.04 -10.40
C LEU A 317 -11.09 14.72 -9.87
N PRO A 318 -12.28 14.37 -10.39
CA PRO A 318 -13.52 14.74 -9.74
C PRO A 318 -13.61 14.01 -8.40
N VAL A 319 -13.83 14.77 -7.33
CA VAL A 319 -13.95 14.28 -5.96
C VAL A 319 -15.24 14.81 -5.36
N ALA A 320 -15.94 13.97 -4.60
CA ALA A 320 -16.97 14.40 -3.69
C ALA A 320 -16.70 13.83 -2.29
N GLN A 321 -17.24 14.50 -1.27
CA GLN A 321 -17.03 14.10 0.12
C GLN A 321 -18.38 13.92 0.83
N ILE A 322 -18.38 12.99 1.77
CA ILE A 322 -19.45 12.79 2.73
C ILE A 322 -18.87 13.09 4.11
N ASP A 323 -19.42 14.10 4.76
CA ASP A 323 -19.08 14.44 6.13
C ASP A 323 -19.94 13.64 7.09
N LEU A 324 -19.30 12.83 7.93
CA LEU A 324 -19.96 12.08 8.96
C LEU A 324 -19.82 12.79 10.30
N LYS A 325 -20.95 13.04 10.94
CA LYS A 325 -21.05 13.51 12.32
C LYS A 325 -21.40 12.33 13.21
N VAL A 326 -20.37 11.77 13.83
CA VAL A 326 -20.49 10.57 14.65
C VAL A 326 -20.99 10.95 16.03
N THR A 327 -22.15 10.42 16.42
CA THR A 327 -22.68 10.57 17.77
C THR A 327 -22.14 9.49 18.68
N ARG A 328 -21.84 9.88 19.91
CA ARG A 328 -21.42 8.95 20.95
C ARG A 328 -22.64 8.18 21.46
N PRO A 329 -22.56 6.84 21.57
CA PRO A 329 -23.67 6.10 22.12
C PRO A 329 -23.86 6.43 23.60
N VAL A 330 -25.12 6.56 24.03
CA VAL A 330 -25.47 6.95 25.40
C VAL A 330 -25.86 5.72 26.22
N VAL A 331 -25.31 5.60 27.42
CA VAL A 331 -25.51 4.46 28.34
C VAL A 331 -26.18 4.92 29.63
N TYR A 332 -27.26 4.25 30.01
CA TYR A 332 -27.84 4.30 31.35
C TYR A 332 -27.31 3.11 32.17
N ILE A 333 -26.89 3.36 33.41
CA ILE A 333 -26.34 2.33 34.30
C ILE A 333 -27.27 2.13 35.50
N SER A 334 -27.64 0.87 35.77
CA SER A 334 -28.12 0.44 37.08
C SER A 334 -27.11 -0.53 37.68
N ALA A 335 -26.87 -0.39 38.99
CA ALA A 335 -25.89 -1.22 39.66
C ALA A 335 -26.28 -1.52 41.11
N GLU A 336 -26.04 -2.75 41.53
CA GLU A 336 -26.16 -3.20 42.91
C GLU A 336 -24.99 -4.15 43.22
N GLU A 337 -24.02 -3.68 44.01
CA GLU A 337 -22.88 -4.47 44.47
C GLU A 337 -22.96 -4.64 45.99
N LYS A 338 -22.86 -5.88 46.46
CA LYS A 338 -23.03 -6.26 47.86
C LYS A 338 -21.82 -7.04 48.39
N SER A 339 -21.57 -6.89 49.68
CA SER A 339 -20.74 -7.82 50.45
C SER A 339 -21.66 -8.51 51.45
N PHE A 340 -21.76 -9.84 51.38
CA PHE A 340 -22.53 -10.62 52.36
C PHE A 340 -24.00 -10.18 52.44
N GLY A 341 -24.59 -9.85 51.29
CA GLY A 341 -25.97 -9.35 51.18
C GLY A 341 -26.15 -7.86 51.53
N TYR A 342 -25.11 -7.18 52.04
CA TYR A 342 -25.17 -5.76 52.40
C TYR A 342 -24.65 -4.86 51.27
N PRO A 343 -25.38 -3.81 50.87
CA PRO A 343 -24.94 -2.90 49.81
C PRO A 343 -23.60 -2.24 50.12
N LYS A 344 -22.71 -2.20 49.12
CA LYS A 344 -21.42 -1.54 49.20
C LYS A 344 -21.54 -0.09 48.72
N PRO A 345 -20.90 0.88 49.39
CA PRO A 345 -20.84 2.26 48.90
C PRO A 345 -19.92 2.42 47.68
N ASN A 346 -18.92 1.55 47.53
CA ASN A 346 -17.99 1.55 46.41
C ASN A 346 -18.32 0.43 45.41
N LEU A 347 -18.84 0.82 44.25
CA LEU A 347 -19.22 -0.08 43.15
C LEU A 347 -18.01 -0.33 42.23
N GLN A 348 -17.12 -1.23 42.64
CA GLN A 348 -15.81 -1.43 42.01
C GLN A 348 -15.95 -1.90 40.56
N ILE A 349 -16.84 -2.87 40.30
CA ILE A 349 -17.07 -3.43 38.97
C ILE A 349 -17.70 -2.37 38.07
N THR A 350 -18.71 -1.68 38.58
CA THR A 350 -19.43 -0.63 37.87
C THR A 350 -18.51 0.53 37.48
N ASN A 351 -17.66 0.99 38.39
CA ASN A 351 -16.72 2.08 38.14
C ASN A 351 -15.68 1.70 37.07
N LYS A 352 -15.18 0.45 37.08
CA LYS A 352 -14.26 -0.04 36.04
C LYS A 352 -14.93 -0.07 34.66
N LEU A 353 -16.14 -0.62 34.58
CA LEU A 353 -16.92 -0.67 33.33
C LEU A 353 -17.22 0.73 32.81
N LYS A 354 -17.63 1.66 33.69
CA LYS A 354 -17.87 3.06 33.33
C LYS A 354 -16.63 3.73 32.74
N ASN A 355 -15.46 3.54 33.35
CA ASN A 355 -14.20 4.09 32.83
C ASN A 355 -13.82 3.49 31.47
N LEU A 356 -13.99 2.18 31.28
CA LEU A 356 -13.73 1.55 29.98
C LEU A 356 -14.67 2.08 28.90
N LEU A 357 -15.96 2.16 29.18
CA LEU A 357 -16.94 2.65 28.22
C LEU A 357 -16.71 4.13 27.89
N ALA A 358 -16.36 4.96 28.88
CA ALA A 358 -15.95 6.34 28.64
C ALA A 358 -14.77 6.43 27.66
N ASN A 359 -13.71 5.64 27.93
CA ASN A 359 -12.54 5.56 27.06
C ASN A 359 -12.89 5.04 25.66
N ALA A 360 -13.87 4.15 25.55
CA ALA A 360 -14.38 3.61 24.29
C ALA A 360 -15.27 4.60 23.49
N GLY A 361 -15.53 5.79 24.05
CA GLY A 361 -16.28 6.86 23.41
C GLY A 361 -17.80 6.81 23.66
N PHE A 362 -18.22 6.20 24.77
CA PHE A 362 -19.61 6.23 25.22
C PHE A 362 -19.84 7.42 26.16
N GLU A 363 -21.09 7.91 26.18
CA GLU A 363 -21.56 8.91 27.13
C GLU A 363 -22.54 8.27 28.12
N PHE A 364 -22.77 8.92 29.26
CA PHE A 364 -23.66 8.40 30.31
C PHE A 364 -24.81 9.36 30.58
N THR A 365 -25.97 8.80 30.92
CA THR A 365 -27.15 9.57 31.31
C THR A 365 -27.84 8.92 32.51
N ASP A 366 -28.46 9.73 33.35
CA ASP A 366 -29.31 9.27 34.45
C ASP A 366 -30.75 8.97 33.98
N ALA A 367 -31.10 9.36 32.76
CA ALA A 367 -32.43 9.17 32.20
C ALA A 367 -32.47 7.95 31.27
N LYS A 368 -33.00 6.81 31.75
CA LYS A 368 -33.09 5.56 30.97
C LYS A 368 -33.73 5.74 29.59
N GLY A 369 -34.76 6.59 29.47
CA GLY A 369 -35.44 6.84 28.18
C GLY A 369 -34.63 7.62 27.15
N LYS A 370 -33.49 8.22 27.52
CA LYS A 370 -32.57 8.93 26.61
C LYS A 370 -31.35 8.09 26.24
N ALA A 371 -31.20 6.89 26.79
CA ALA A 371 -30.05 6.05 26.54
C ALA A 371 -30.29 5.14 25.31
N ASP A 372 -29.20 4.83 24.60
CA ASP A 372 -29.18 3.77 23.59
C ASP A 372 -29.05 2.39 24.25
N LEU A 373 -28.34 2.35 25.38
CA LEU A 373 -28.00 1.15 26.11
C LEU A 373 -28.38 1.25 27.59
N TRP A 374 -28.84 0.13 28.13
CA TRP A 374 -28.98 -0.08 29.56
C TRP A 374 -27.98 -1.15 30.01
N LEU A 375 -27.01 -0.73 30.85
CA LEU A 375 -26.06 -1.61 31.53
C LEU A 375 -26.58 -1.90 32.94
N ASP A 376 -26.88 -3.16 33.25
CA ASP A 376 -27.26 -3.63 34.59
C ASP A 376 -26.11 -4.46 35.18
N VAL A 377 -25.56 -4.02 36.31
CA VAL A 377 -24.46 -4.69 37.01
C VAL A 377 -24.95 -5.17 38.37
N ARG A 378 -24.89 -6.47 38.62
CA ARG A 378 -25.22 -7.06 39.92
C ARG A 378 -24.06 -7.88 40.42
N ALA A 379 -23.68 -7.70 41.69
CA ALA A 379 -22.67 -8.54 42.31
C ALA A 379 -22.96 -8.74 43.79
N ASP A 380 -22.67 -9.92 44.31
CA ASP A 380 -22.69 -10.20 45.74
C ASP A 380 -21.53 -11.13 46.11
N VAL A 381 -21.19 -11.12 47.39
CA VAL A 381 -20.14 -11.94 47.98
C VAL A 381 -20.74 -12.88 49.00
N GLU A 382 -20.46 -14.16 48.84
CA GLU A 382 -20.82 -15.19 49.81
C GLU A 382 -19.60 -15.57 50.66
N GLU A 383 -19.85 -15.84 51.94
CA GLU A 383 -18.85 -16.46 52.80
C GLU A 383 -18.55 -17.88 52.32
N GLY A 384 -17.26 -18.21 52.30
CA GLY A 384 -16.78 -19.55 51.98
C GLY A 384 -16.24 -20.27 53.20
N SER A 385 -15.19 -21.05 52.98
CA SER A 385 -14.52 -21.81 54.03
C SER A 385 -13.49 -20.97 54.77
N ILE A 386 -13.20 -21.37 56.01
CA ILE A 386 -12.05 -20.92 56.79
C ILE A 386 -11.06 -22.08 56.87
N ALA A 387 -9.81 -21.84 56.43
CA ALA A 387 -8.73 -22.82 56.49
C ALA A 387 -7.51 -22.20 57.18
N GLY A 388 -7.29 -22.56 58.45
CA GLY A 388 -6.30 -21.90 59.30
C GLY A 388 -6.65 -20.43 59.49
N SER A 389 -5.72 -19.52 59.16
CA SER A 389 -5.94 -18.06 59.22
C SER A 389 -6.51 -17.46 57.92
N ILE A 390 -6.80 -18.28 56.91
CA ILE A 390 -7.27 -17.81 55.61
C ILE A 390 -8.79 -17.99 55.53
N HIS A 391 -9.49 -16.88 55.35
CA HIS A 391 -10.90 -16.82 55.01
C HIS A 391 -11.01 -16.81 53.48
N THR A 392 -11.94 -17.60 52.96
CA THR A 392 -12.25 -17.65 51.52
C THR A 392 -13.64 -17.06 51.32
N THR A 393 -13.81 -16.29 50.25
CA THR A 393 -15.10 -15.75 49.81
C THR A 393 -15.33 -16.05 48.34
N PHE A 394 -16.59 -15.99 47.90
CA PHE A 394 -16.97 -16.21 46.52
C PHE A 394 -17.75 -15.02 46.01
N VAL A 395 -17.24 -14.37 44.97
CA VAL A 395 -17.93 -13.26 44.30
C VAL A 395 -18.66 -13.79 43.08
N THR A 396 -19.95 -13.50 42.99
CA THR A 396 -20.74 -13.79 41.80
C THR A 396 -21.21 -12.47 41.21
N SER A 397 -20.83 -12.18 39.96
CA SER A 397 -21.23 -10.97 39.25
C SER A 397 -21.97 -11.30 37.96
N THR A 398 -23.05 -10.57 37.69
CA THR A 398 -23.80 -10.62 36.44
C THR A 398 -23.80 -9.24 35.80
N ILE A 399 -23.39 -9.17 34.54
CA ILE A 399 -23.37 -7.93 33.76
C ILE A 399 -24.26 -8.15 32.55
N ARG A 400 -25.29 -7.32 32.39
CA ARG A 400 -26.22 -7.38 31.26
C ARG A 400 -26.27 -6.05 30.54
N VAL A 401 -26.36 -6.12 29.22
CA VAL A 401 -26.55 -4.96 28.36
C VAL A 401 -27.78 -5.16 27.51
N THR A 402 -28.71 -4.23 27.58
CA THR A 402 -29.96 -4.22 26.81
C THR A 402 -30.02 -3.00 25.90
N ALA A 403 -30.35 -3.19 24.63
CA ALA A 403 -30.66 -2.08 23.74
C ALA A 403 -32.02 -1.48 24.13
N VAL A 404 -32.03 -0.19 24.51
CA VAL A 404 -33.22 0.44 25.09
C VAL A 404 -34.37 0.52 24.09
N GLN A 405 -34.08 0.84 22.84
CA GLN A 405 -35.09 1.03 21.80
C GLN A 405 -35.83 -0.26 21.42
N THR A 406 -35.11 -1.40 21.40
CA THR A 406 -35.66 -2.70 20.98
C THR A 406 -36.00 -3.62 22.14
N ALA A 407 -35.63 -3.25 23.36
CA ALA A 407 -35.69 -4.08 24.57
C ALA A 407 -34.98 -5.45 24.43
N LYS A 408 -34.04 -5.57 23.48
CA LYS A 408 -33.28 -6.79 23.23
C LYS A 408 -32.02 -6.82 24.09
N GLU A 409 -31.80 -7.92 24.81
CA GLU A 409 -30.53 -8.20 25.46
C GLU A 409 -29.45 -8.41 24.38
N VAL A 410 -28.44 -7.56 24.37
CA VAL A 410 -27.35 -7.58 23.38
C VAL A 410 -26.10 -8.27 23.92
N TYR A 411 -25.92 -8.28 25.24
CA TYR A 411 -24.80 -8.95 25.90
C TYR A 411 -25.20 -9.35 27.31
N SER A 412 -24.72 -10.51 27.75
CA SER A 412 -24.93 -11.01 29.11
C SER A 412 -23.76 -11.91 29.49
N THR A 413 -23.19 -11.68 30.65
CA THR A 413 -22.13 -12.52 31.20
C THR A 413 -22.28 -12.68 32.69
N THR A 414 -21.83 -13.82 33.19
CA THR A 414 -21.78 -14.13 34.61
C THR A 414 -20.37 -14.59 34.96
N LEU A 415 -19.75 -13.89 35.91
CA LEU A 415 -18.52 -14.30 36.57
C LEU A 415 -18.93 -15.05 37.83
N ASP A 416 -18.92 -16.38 37.74
CA ASP A 416 -19.45 -17.25 38.79
C ASP A 416 -18.37 -17.60 39.82
N ARG A 417 -18.68 -17.39 41.10
CA ARG A 417 -17.89 -17.82 42.27
C ARG A 417 -16.39 -17.54 42.17
N VAL A 418 -16.00 -16.32 41.81
CA VAL A 418 -14.60 -15.88 41.80
C VAL A 418 -14.07 -15.87 43.24
N LYS A 419 -12.98 -16.60 43.49
CA LYS A 419 -12.44 -16.82 44.84
C LYS A 419 -11.60 -15.65 45.34
N GLY A 420 -12.02 -15.05 46.44
CA GLY A 420 -11.20 -14.15 47.26
C GLY A 420 -10.52 -14.88 48.43
N TYR A 421 -9.38 -14.36 48.87
CA TYR A 421 -8.69 -14.81 50.08
C TYR A 421 -8.31 -13.62 50.97
N GLY A 422 -8.43 -13.78 52.28
CA GLY A 422 -8.06 -12.75 53.24
C GLY A 422 -7.80 -13.29 54.64
N LEU A 423 -7.25 -12.44 55.51
CA LEU A 423 -7.09 -12.75 56.93
C LEU A 423 -8.43 -12.69 57.70
N ASP A 424 -9.44 -12.10 57.08
CA ASP A 424 -10.83 -12.00 57.53
C ASP A 424 -11.74 -11.98 56.28
N PHE A 425 -13.06 -12.14 56.48
CA PHE A 425 -14.02 -12.15 55.37
C PHE A 425 -14.07 -10.81 54.62
N GLU A 426 -13.89 -9.67 55.28
CA GLU A 426 -13.91 -8.36 54.62
C GLU A 426 -12.75 -8.18 53.64
N ARG A 427 -11.52 -8.49 54.06
CA ARG A 427 -10.33 -8.48 53.19
C ARG A 427 -10.46 -9.50 52.08
N SER A 428 -11.02 -10.68 52.38
CA SER A 428 -11.30 -11.69 51.37
C SER A 428 -12.31 -11.19 50.33
N SER A 429 -13.35 -10.47 50.76
CA SER A 429 -14.33 -9.85 49.85
C SER A 429 -13.65 -8.84 48.92
N ILE A 430 -12.80 -7.95 49.45
CA ILE A 430 -12.04 -6.99 48.65
C ILE A 430 -11.15 -7.72 47.63
N ASP A 431 -10.42 -8.75 48.04
CA ASP A 431 -9.58 -9.57 47.15
C ASP A 431 -10.42 -10.26 46.05
N GLY A 432 -11.58 -10.81 46.42
CA GLY A 432 -12.51 -11.44 45.48
C GLY A 432 -13.01 -10.46 44.40
N TYR A 433 -13.34 -9.23 44.78
CA TYR A 433 -13.72 -8.18 43.83
C TYR A 433 -12.55 -7.79 42.92
N ASN A 434 -11.34 -7.64 43.46
CA ASN A 434 -10.15 -7.32 42.67
C ASN A 434 -9.87 -8.42 41.61
N LYS A 435 -9.95 -9.68 42.00
CA LYS A 435 -9.82 -10.80 41.05
C LYS A 435 -10.95 -10.84 40.02
N THR A 436 -12.16 -10.47 40.42
CA THR A 436 -13.28 -10.35 39.48
C THR A 436 -12.98 -9.30 38.41
N LEU A 437 -12.35 -8.18 38.79
CA LEU A 437 -11.88 -7.16 37.84
C LEU A 437 -10.80 -7.69 36.90
N GLU A 438 -9.83 -8.46 37.41
CA GLU A 438 -8.77 -9.07 36.59
C GLU A 438 -9.33 -10.02 35.53
N VAL A 439 -10.30 -10.86 35.90
CA VAL A 439 -11.00 -11.78 34.97
C VAL A 439 -11.81 -10.97 33.95
N LEU A 440 -12.51 -9.93 34.40
CA LEU A 440 -13.27 -9.05 33.52
C LEU A 440 -12.36 -8.39 32.48
N GLU A 441 -11.19 -7.91 32.90
CA GLU A 441 -10.19 -7.26 32.05
C GLU A 441 -9.58 -8.19 31.01
N THR A 442 -9.24 -9.41 31.42
CA THR A 442 -8.52 -10.35 30.56
C THR A 442 -9.46 -11.03 29.57
N ASP A 443 -10.65 -11.41 30.00
CA ASP A 443 -11.47 -12.38 29.26
C ASP A 443 -12.74 -11.79 28.66
N ARG A 444 -13.32 -10.75 29.26
CA ARG A 444 -14.71 -10.32 28.95
C ARG A 444 -14.83 -8.89 28.43
N MET A 445 -13.85 -8.02 28.69
CA MET A 445 -13.94 -6.60 28.32
C MET A 445 -13.90 -6.37 26.81
N ASN A 446 -13.06 -7.09 26.08
CA ASN A 446 -13.02 -6.99 24.61
C ASN A 446 -14.31 -7.56 23.99
N GLU A 447 -14.75 -8.72 24.48
CA GLU A 447 -16.01 -9.36 24.06
C GLU A 447 -17.22 -8.44 24.26
N LEU A 448 -17.31 -7.80 25.44
CA LEU A 448 -18.33 -6.80 25.74
C LEU A 448 -18.29 -5.65 24.75
N LEU A 449 -17.12 -5.02 24.55
CA LEU A 449 -16.98 -3.86 23.65
C LEU A 449 -17.33 -4.18 22.21
N ASP A 450 -16.86 -5.31 21.69
CA ASP A 450 -17.11 -5.73 20.32
C ASP A 450 -18.58 -6.04 20.10
N THR A 451 -19.23 -6.69 21.07
CA THR A 451 -20.65 -7.03 21.00
C THR A 451 -21.53 -5.79 21.10
N ILE A 452 -21.18 -4.84 21.98
CA ILE A 452 -21.98 -3.63 22.11
C ILE A 452 -21.71 -2.61 21.00
N LEU A 453 -20.67 -2.76 20.17
CA LEU A 453 -20.44 -1.87 19.02
C LEU A 453 -20.89 -2.47 17.68
N GLN A 454 -21.42 -3.69 17.70
CA GLN A 454 -22.18 -4.29 16.61
C GLN A 454 -23.67 -3.94 16.76
#